data_AF-A0A3N0AQ37-F1
#
_entry.id   AF-A0A3N0AQ37-F1
#
_cell.length_a   1.000
_cell.length_b   1.000
_cell.length_c   1.000
_cell.angle_alpha   90.00
_cell.angle_beta   90.00
_cell.angle_gamma   90.00
#
_symmetry.space_group_name_H-M   'P 1'
#
loop_
_entity.id
_entity.type
_entity.pdbx_description
1 polymer ?
#
loop_
_entity_poly.entity_id
_entity_poly.type
_entity_poly.pdbx_seq_one_letter_code
_entity_poly.pdbx_strand_id
1 'polypeptide(L)'
;MCGSIPSEEEQALKRLVAVVLAIALVCVPVAMGATASSSALEKRIADTPYQIWPAKARSNSPDFVRAAIKQRNAQGDNCKVVLGTSEFRWVYPDTVSSHPGNFFANNNYGMDTFLLGQPYCQDLWHAIEVGALSEDIPDDKVVFFCGISWFMDYQNPAKCFRLSFSPEAYADLMANPKVSDGTKAKIQKKMVEYGVAEDEVYAETADKTFVDRINEGVQKIFDTSKNWDAVLSDEEDDWNAPERELNKSRPVPEGRTQGEAQVPDWDAWMSQEQAEGADQTSSNDTGIYNSWYENGGYDKWYAGREGWLTFTDEPYQETEFEDFELFLDVCQETGVQPLVVLMPLKGTMVDQTDYTADVRAIWYDRMKTICEERGVEYVDYSPYEYDPYFLYDMAHFGWTGWVQVNHDIYEFFMGKDEADEAN
;
A
#
# COMPACT_ATOMS: atom_id res chain seq x y z
N MET A 1 16.57 -8.44 -70.38
CA MET A 1 15.71 -8.97 -69.30
C MET A 1 15.28 -7.78 -68.46
N CYS A 2 14.04 -7.30 -68.65
CA CYS A 2 13.47 -6.24 -67.81
C CYS A 2 13.01 -6.88 -66.50
N GLY A 3 13.64 -6.53 -65.38
CA GLY A 3 13.09 -6.83 -64.06
C GLY A 3 11.87 -5.95 -63.82
N SER A 4 10.72 -6.58 -63.56
CA SER A 4 9.51 -5.89 -63.12
C SER A 4 9.74 -5.28 -61.74
N ILE A 5 9.59 -3.96 -61.65
CA ILE A 5 9.60 -3.22 -60.38
C ILE A 5 8.31 -3.60 -59.64
N PRO A 6 8.37 -4.12 -58.40
CA PRO A 6 7.17 -4.48 -57.64
C PRO A 6 6.27 -3.26 -57.44
N SER A 7 4.96 -3.41 -57.61
CA SER A 7 3.99 -2.33 -57.37
C SER A 7 4.03 -1.87 -55.92
N GLU A 8 3.65 -0.61 -55.66
CA GLU A 8 3.60 -0.06 -54.30
C GLU A 8 2.75 -0.91 -53.35
N GLU A 9 1.67 -1.51 -53.84
CA GLU A 9 0.81 -2.43 -53.07
C GLU A 9 1.54 -3.72 -52.68
N GLU A 10 2.36 -4.28 -53.56
CA GLU A 10 3.13 -5.50 -53.28
C GLU A 10 4.26 -5.22 -52.26
N GLN A 11 4.81 -4.01 -52.28
CA GLN A 11 5.78 -3.55 -51.27
C GLN A 11 5.09 -3.25 -49.93
N ALA A 12 3.89 -2.66 -49.95
CA ALA A 12 3.09 -2.42 -48.74
C ALA A 12 2.66 -3.72 -48.05
N LEU A 13 2.24 -4.73 -48.82
CA LEU A 13 1.86 -6.04 -48.28
C LEU A 13 3.05 -6.80 -47.69
N LYS A 14 4.22 -6.74 -48.33
CA LYS A 14 5.46 -7.32 -47.78
C LYS A 14 5.90 -6.63 -46.49
N ARG A 15 5.73 -5.31 -46.38
CA ARG A 15 5.96 -4.56 -45.13
C ARG A 15 4.98 -4.97 -44.04
N LEU A 16 3.69 -5.13 -44.37
CA LEU A 16 2.67 -5.54 -43.41
C LEU A 16 2.93 -6.96 -42.86
N VAL A 17 3.27 -7.92 -43.72
CA VAL A 17 3.60 -9.30 -43.31
C VAL A 17 4.88 -9.35 -42.48
N ALA A 18 5.89 -8.55 -42.80
CA ALA A 18 7.10 -8.44 -41.99
C ALA A 18 6.82 -7.84 -40.60
N VAL A 19 5.92 -6.85 -40.50
CA VAL A 19 5.48 -6.27 -39.23
C VAL A 19 4.70 -7.29 -38.39
N VAL A 20 3.79 -8.05 -39.00
CA VAL A 20 3.02 -9.09 -38.28
C VAL A 20 3.93 -10.23 -37.80
N LEU A 21 4.91 -10.67 -38.61
CA LEU A 21 5.88 -11.68 -38.21
C LEU A 21 6.85 -11.17 -37.13
N ALA A 22 7.23 -9.89 -37.17
CA ALA A 22 8.02 -9.25 -36.12
C ALA A 22 7.22 -9.16 -34.80
N ILE A 23 5.93 -8.81 -34.86
CA ILE A 23 5.05 -8.81 -33.67
C ILE A 23 4.90 -10.24 -33.11
N ALA A 24 4.68 -11.25 -33.97
CA ALA A 24 4.57 -12.64 -33.52
C ALA A 24 5.88 -13.20 -32.93
N LEU A 25 7.04 -12.83 -33.49
CA LEU A 25 8.36 -13.20 -32.97
C LEU A 25 8.76 -12.42 -31.71
N VAL A 26 8.13 -11.28 -31.43
CA VAL A 26 8.30 -10.52 -30.19
C VAL A 26 7.37 -11.06 -29.09
N CYS A 27 6.11 -11.39 -29.40
CA CYS A 27 5.16 -11.88 -28.39
C CYS A 27 5.47 -13.29 -27.86
N VAL A 28 6.04 -14.20 -28.66
CA VAL A 28 6.31 -15.58 -28.24
C VAL A 28 7.49 -15.71 -27.24
N PRO A 29 8.63 -15.00 -27.40
CA PRO A 29 9.70 -14.96 -26.40
C PRO A 29 9.34 -14.15 -25.14
N VAL A 30 8.54 -13.08 -25.27
CA VAL A 30 8.04 -12.29 -24.13
C VAL A 30 7.22 -13.17 -23.16
N ALA A 31 6.38 -14.06 -23.70
CA ALA A 31 5.60 -15.02 -22.89
C ALA A 31 6.48 -16.10 -22.20
N MET A 32 7.63 -16.46 -22.77
CA MET A 32 8.53 -17.48 -22.20
C MET A 32 9.61 -16.91 -21.25
N GLY A 33 9.89 -15.61 -21.32
CA GLY A 33 10.87 -14.93 -20.46
C GLY A 33 10.29 -14.38 -19.16
N ALA A 34 9.12 -13.73 -19.22
CA ALA A 34 8.43 -13.18 -18.04
C ALA A 34 8.04 -14.29 -17.06
N THR A 35 7.80 -15.48 -17.62
CA THR A 35 7.53 -16.70 -16.88
C THR A 35 8.76 -17.35 -16.24
N ALA A 36 9.99 -16.85 -16.47
CA ALA A 36 11.23 -17.49 -16.01
C ALA A 36 11.87 -16.82 -14.77
N SER A 37 12.03 -15.48 -14.73
CA SER A 37 12.63 -14.76 -13.58
C SER A 37 11.69 -14.68 -12.37
N SER A 38 10.42 -14.30 -12.60
CA SER A 38 9.35 -14.42 -11.59
C SER A 38 9.26 -15.86 -11.07
N SER A 39 9.48 -16.87 -11.93
CA SER A 39 9.47 -18.27 -11.47
C SER A 39 10.62 -18.64 -10.53
N ALA A 40 11.77 -17.97 -10.60
CA ALA A 40 12.90 -18.29 -9.72
C ALA A 40 12.66 -17.74 -8.31
N LEU A 41 12.22 -16.49 -8.20
CA LEU A 41 11.79 -15.90 -6.93
C LEU A 41 10.60 -16.66 -6.35
N GLU A 42 9.56 -16.89 -7.16
CA GLU A 42 8.38 -17.66 -6.77
C GLU A 42 8.75 -19.04 -6.21
N LYS A 43 9.67 -19.77 -6.86
CA LYS A 43 10.18 -21.05 -6.35
C LYS A 43 10.95 -20.90 -5.04
N ARG A 44 11.73 -19.82 -4.87
CA ARG A 44 12.52 -19.57 -3.65
C ARG A 44 11.62 -19.32 -2.43
N ILE A 45 10.48 -18.66 -2.63
CA ILE A 45 9.57 -18.30 -1.53
C ILE A 45 8.34 -19.20 -1.42
N ALA A 46 8.19 -20.21 -2.30
CA ALA A 46 6.99 -21.04 -2.38
C ALA A 46 6.57 -21.67 -1.04
N ASP A 47 7.54 -22.16 -0.26
CA ASP A 47 7.27 -22.81 1.04
C ASP A 47 7.07 -21.80 2.17
N THR A 48 7.51 -20.55 1.99
CA THR A 48 7.46 -19.49 3.02
C THR A 48 7.08 -18.11 2.45
N PRO A 49 5.92 -17.96 1.79
CA PRO A 49 5.58 -16.71 1.12
C PRO A 49 4.95 -15.68 2.05
N TYR A 50 4.66 -16.04 3.30
CA TYR A 50 3.89 -15.24 4.24
C TYR A 50 4.79 -14.45 5.19
N GLN A 51 4.43 -13.18 5.44
CA GLN A 51 4.95 -12.32 6.51
C GLN A 51 3.76 -11.65 7.18
N ILE A 52 3.85 -11.41 8.49
CA ILE A 52 2.79 -10.69 9.22
C ILE A 52 2.78 -9.21 8.79
N TRP A 53 3.98 -8.64 8.70
CA TRP A 53 4.25 -7.34 8.13
C TRP A 53 5.57 -7.48 7.36
N PRO A 54 5.65 -7.18 6.05
CA PRO A 54 6.87 -7.33 5.28
C PRO A 54 7.92 -6.28 5.67
N ALA A 55 9.19 -6.68 5.72
CA ALA A 55 10.30 -5.71 5.83
C ALA A 55 10.32 -4.74 4.63
N LYS A 56 10.89 -3.54 4.83
CA LYS A 56 10.96 -2.49 3.81
C LYS A 56 11.53 -2.94 2.46
N ALA A 57 12.63 -3.71 2.47
CA ALA A 57 13.23 -4.21 1.23
C ALA A 57 12.27 -5.13 0.42
N ARG A 58 11.37 -5.84 1.13
CA ARG A 58 10.32 -6.69 0.54
C ARG A 58 9.12 -5.88 0.10
N SER A 59 8.58 -5.00 0.96
CA SER A 59 7.41 -4.17 0.62
C SER A 59 7.68 -3.25 -0.57
N ASN A 60 8.90 -2.71 -0.69
CA ASN A 60 9.26 -1.78 -1.75
C ASN A 60 9.71 -2.48 -3.06
N SER A 61 9.75 -3.81 -3.09
CA SER A 61 10.07 -4.58 -4.29
C SER A 61 8.78 -5.15 -4.90
N PRO A 62 8.26 -4.57 -6.00
CA PRO A 62 7.00 -5.03 -6.59
C PRO A 62 7.09 -6.50 -7.02
N ASP A 63 8.22 -6.96 -7.55
CA ASP A 63 8.43 -8.38 -7.89
C ASP A 63 8.26 -9.33 -6.70
N PHE A 64 8.75 -8.94 -5.51
CA PHE A 64 8.54 -9.73 -4.30
C PHE A 64 7.06 -9.74 -3.91
N VAL A 65 6.42 -8.57 -3.90
CA VAL A 65 5.00 -8.44 -3.54
C VAL A 65 4.13 -9.30 -4.45
N ARG A 66 4.32 -9.23 -5.77
CA ARG A 66 3.63 -10.07 -6.76
C ARG A 66 3.83 -11.56 -6.49
N ALA A 67 5.08 -11.98 -6.31
CA ALA A 67 5.40 -13.38 -6.06
C ALA A 67 4.77 -13.88 -4.76
N ALA A 68 4.79 -13.07 -3.70
CA ALA A 68 4.21 -13.41 -2.40
C ALA A 68 2.68 -13.50 -2.47
N ILE A 69 1.99 -12.54 -3.09
CA ILE A 69 0.54 -12.59 -3.33
C ILE A 69 0.18 -13.88 -4.08
N LYS A 70 0.88 -14.16 -5.19
CA LYS A 70 0.63 -15.33 -6.03
C LYS A 70 0.83 -16.65 -5.26
N GLN A 71 1.92 -16.77 -4.50
CA GLN A 71 2.21 -18.00 -3.75
C GLN A 71 1.24 -18.20 -2.58
N ARG A 72 0.87 -17.13 -1.87
CA ARG A 72 -0.16 -17.17 -0.82
C ARG A 72 -1.52 -17.60 -1.40
N ASN A 73 -1.95 -16.99 -2.50
CA ASN A 73 -3.23 -17.34 -3.14
C ASN A 73 -3.23 -18.76 -3.73
N ALA A 74 -2.11 -19.23 -4.27
CA ALA A 74 -1.97 -20.62 -4.72
C ALA A 74 -2.11 -21.64 -3.56
N GLN A 75 -1.86 -21.21 -2.32
CA GLN A 75 -2.06 -22.00 -1.11
C GLN A 75 -3.43 -21.82 -0.48
N GLY A 76 -4.32 -21.03 -1.07
CA GLY A 76 -5.69 -20.80 -0.61
C GLY A 76 -5.84 -19.65 0.39
N ASP A 77 -4.83 -18.79 0.52
CA ASP A 77 -4.82 -17.74 1.54
C ASP A 77 -5.81 -16.59 1.32
N ASN A 78 -6.30 -16.43 0.09
CA ASN A 78 -7.21 -15.35 -0.32
C ASN A 78 -6.73 -13.97 0.19
N CYS A 79 -5.51 -13.63 -0.21
CA CYS A 79 -4.76 -12.45 0.18
C CYS A 79 -5.41 -11.17 -0.36
N LYS A 80 -5.65 -10.19 0.51
CA LYS A 80 -6.22 -8.87 0.21
C LYS A 80 -5.21 -7.77 0.49
N VAL A 81 -5.06 -6.80 -0.41
CA VAL A 81 -4.04 -5.76 -0.28
C VAL A 81 -4.54 -4.59 0.58
N VAL A 82 -3.75 -4.23 1.58
CA VAL A 82 -4.01 -3.12 2.49
C VAL A 82 -2.79 -2.21 2.50
N LEU A 83 -2.99 -0.96 2.10
CA LEU A 83 -1.95 0.04 1.91
C LEU A 83 -1.95 1.04 3.07
N GLY A 84 -0.76 1.42 3.53
CA GLY A 84 -0.58 2.39 4.60
C GLY A 84 0.88 2.53 5.04
N THR A 85 1.14 2.71 6.33
CA THR A 85 2.41 3.22 6.87
C THR A 85 2.88 2.52 8.14
N SER A 86 3.05 3.27 9.25
CA SER A 86 3.48 2.80 10.55
C SER A 86 2.35 2.26 11.42
N GLU A 87 1.09 2.40 11.04
CA GLU A 87 -0.03 1.79 11.75
C GLU A 87 0.05 0.26 11.76
N PHE A 88 0.67 -0.33 10.73
CA PHE A 88 0.96 -1.75 10.67
C PHE A 88 2.14 -2.19 11.53
N ARG A 89 2.81 -1.29 12.26
CA ARG A 89 3.94 -1.65 13.13
C ARG A 89 3.49 -2.38 14.39
N TRP A 90 2.31 -2.05 14.91
CA TRP A 90 1.88 -2.44 16.26
C TRP A 90 1.21 -3.82 16.30
N VAL A 91 1.73 -4.77 15.52
CA VAL A 91 1.15 -6.11 15.31
C VAL A 91 1.46 -7.11 16.43
N TYR A 92 1.98 -6.70 17.59
CA TYR A 92 2.21 -7.69 18.64
C TYR A 92 0.88 -8.19 19.18
N PRO A 93 0.65 -9.53 19.19
CA PRO A 93 -0.54 -10.10 19.80
C PRO A 93 -0.72 -9.68 21.25
N ASP A 94 0.40 -9.48 21.95
CA ASP A 94 0.42 -9.07 23.36
C ASP A 94 0.14 -7.57 23.57
N THR A 95 0.00 -6.80 22.49
CA THR A 95 -0.22 -5.34 22.53
C THR A 95 -1.59 -4.95 21.96
N VAL A 96 -1.93 -5.43 20.76
CA VAL A 96 -3.28 -5.22 20.19
C VAL A 96 -3.70 -6.47 19.44
N SER A 97 -4.47 -7.33 20.11
CA SER A 97 -4.84 -8.63 19.54
C SER A 97 -5.78 -8.51 18.33
N SER A 98 -6.54 -7.41 18.23
CA SER A 98 -7.38 -7.08 17.08
C SER A 98 -6.65 -6.52 15.86
N HIS A 99 -5.34 -6.25 15.91
CA HIS A 99 -4.61 -5.78 14.72
C HIS A 99 -4.82 -6.72 13.51
N PRO A 100 -4.99 -6.25 12.26
CA PRO A 100 -5.34 -7.09 11.10
C PRO A 100 -4.39 -8.28 10.88
N GLY A 101 -3.09 -8.05 11.03
CA GLY A 101 -2.06 -9.11 10.97
C GLY A 101 -2.10 -10.14 12.11
N ASN A 102 -2.96 -9.97 13.13
CA ASN A 102 -3.28 -10.96 14.16
C ASN A 102 -4.70 -11.51 13.96
N PHE A 103 -5.67 -10.62 13.72
CA PHE A 103 -7.07 -10.94 13.55
C PHE A 103 -7.30 -11.90 12.38
N PHE A 104 -6.81 -11.56 11.18
CA PHE A 104 -6.96 -12.43 10.00
C PHE A 104 -5.91 -13.55 9.97
N ALA A 105 -4.76 -13.36 10.63
CA ALA A 105 -3.71 -14.37 10.70
C ALA A 105 -4.06 -15.58 11.57
N ASN A 106 -4.75 -15.34 12.69
CA ASN A 106 -5.02 -16.36 13.70
C ASN A 106 -6.42 -16.97 13.59
N ASN A 107 -7.23 -16.53 12.64
CA ASN A 107 -8.61 -16.99 12.47
C ASN A 107 -8.91 -17.35 11.00
N ASN A 108 -9.72 -18.39 10.78
CA ASN A 108 -10.20 -18.73 9.44
C ASN A 108 -11.46 -17.92 9.11
N TYR A 109 -11.28 -16.67 8.68
CA TYR A 109 -12.37 -15.82 8.18
C TYR A 109 -12.45 -15.80 6.64
N GLY A 110 -11.80 -16.76 5.97
CA GLY A 110 -11.86 -16.89 4.51
C GLY A 110 -11.04 -15.88 3.71
N MET A 111 -10.30 -14.97 4.37
CA MET A 111 -9.33 -14.06 3.77
C MET A 111 -8.19 -13.75 4.73
N ASP A 112 -7.09 -13.25 4.17
CA ASP A 112 -6.04 -12.60 4.94
C ASP A 112 -5.57 -11.31 4.27
N THR A 113 -4.86 -10.46 5.02
CA THR A 113 -4.34 -9.20 4.52
C THR A 113 -2.86 -9.29 4.14
N PHE A 114 -2.45 -8.46 3.18
CA PHE A 114 -1.07 -8.11 2.90
C PHE A 114 -0.90 -6.64 3.23
N LEU A 115 -0.28 -6.39 4.38
CA LEU A 115 -0.05 -5.04 4.89
C LEU A 115 1.16 -4.43 4.19
N LEU A 116 0.94 -3.61 3.17
CA LEU A 116 1.97 -2.89 2.43
C LEU A 116 2.07 -1.48 2.97
N GLY A 117 3.18 -1.19 3.64
CA GLY A 117 3.39 0.09 4.27
C GLY A 117 4.59 0.07 5.18
N GLN A 118 5.31 1.19 5.21
CA GLN A 118 6.42 1.43 6.10
C GLN A 118 6.30 2.86 6.63
N PRO A 119 6.99 3.22 7.73
CA PRO A 119 7.09 4.61 8.13
C PRO A 119 7.49 5.48 6.94
N TYR A 120 6.79 6.61 6.76
CA TYR A 120 6.98 7.58 5.67
C TYR A 120 6.45 7.17 4.29
N CYS A 121 5.82 6.00 4.13
CA CYS A 121 4.95 5.77 2.97
C CYS A 121 3.80 6.80 3.05
N GLN A 122 3.42 7.41 1.94
CA GLN A 122 2.47 8.53 1.86
C GLN A 122 1.82 8.50 0.48
N ASP A 123 0.92 9.45 0.20
CA ASP A 123 0.04 9.38 -0.98
C ASP A 123 0.80 9.21 -2.32
N LEU A 124 1.88 9.97 -2.56
CA LEU A 124 2.65 9.86 -3.80
C LEU A 124 3.35 8.50 -3.95
N TRP A 125 3.85 7.94 -2.84
CA TRP A 125 4.44 6.60 -2.87
C TRP A 125 3.38 5.55 -3.22
N HIS A 126 2.20 5.62 -2.60
CA HIS A 126 1.14 4.66 -2.88
C HIS A 126 0.55 4.80 -4.29
N ALA A 127 0.55 6.01 -4.87
CA ALA A 127 0.23 6.20 -6.29
C ALA A 127 1.18 5.40 -7.19
N ILE A 128 2.49 5.42 -6.88
CA ILE A 128 3.50 4.63 -7.59
C ILE A 128 3.30 3.14 -7.32
N GLU A 129 3.07 2.76 -6.06
CA GLU A 129 2.92 1.37 -5.64
C GLU A 129 1.72 0.68 -6.31
N VAL A 130 0.53 1.33 -6.31
CA VAL A 130 -0.66 0.79 -6.99
C VAL A 130 -0.43 0.69 -8.49
N GLY A 131 0.10 1.72 -9.13
CA GLY A 131 0.32 1.67 -10.57
C GLY A 131 1.43 0.70 -10.98
N ALA A 132 2.36 0.37 -10.08
CA ALA A 132 3.30 -0.73 -10.31
C ALA A 132 2.63 -2.11 -10.20
N LEU A 133 1.73 -2.29 -9.23
CA LEU A 133 1.17 -3.58 -8.85
C LEU A 133 -0.22 -3.88 -9.43
N SER A 134 -0.84 -2.96 -10.17
CA SER A 134 -2.27 -3.01 -10.47
C SER A 134 -2.77 -4.29 -11.15
N GLU A 135 -1.95 -4.97 -11.95
CA GLU A 135 -2.33 -6.25 -12.58
C GLU A 135 -2.27 -7.46 -11.64
N ASP A 136 -1.62 -7.29 -10.49
CA ASP A 136 -1.34 -8.34 -9.51
C ASP A 136 -2.11 -8.13 -8.19
N ILE A 137 -2.83 -7.00 -8.06
CA ILE A 137 -3.71 -6.71 -6.93
C ILE A 137 -4.95 -7.60 -7.01
N PRO A 138 -5.21 -8.46 -6.01
CA PRO A 138 -6.39 -9.32 -6.01
C PRO A 138 -7.70 -8.53 -6.00
N ASP A 139 -8.71 -9.07 -6.68
CA ASP A 139 -10.07 -8.51 -6.79
C ASP A 139 -10.14 -7.10 -7.38
N ASP A 140 -9.04 -6.60 -7.96
CA ASP A 140 -8.87 -5.20 -8.35
C ASP A 140 -9.24 -4.23 -7.21
N LYS A 141 -9.02 -4.62 -5.94
CA LYS A 141 -9.43 -3.86 -4.75
C LYS A 141 -8.26 -3.65 -3.78
N VAL A 142 -8.20 -2.46 -3.18
CA VAL A 142 -7.28 -2.14 -2.08
C VAL A 142 -8.00 -1.40 -0.96
N VAL A 143 -7.53 -1.57 0.27
CA VAL A 143 -7.86 -0.65 1.36
C VAL A 143 -6.70 0.31 1.51
N PHE A 144 -6.96 1.61 1.59
CA PHE A 144 -5.94 2.66 1.67
C PHE A 144 -6.13 3.48 2.94
N PHE A 145 -5.20 3.34 3.89
CA PHE A 145 -5.15 4.12 5.11
C PHE A 145 -4.62 5.51 4.79
N CYS A 146 -5.36 6.56 5.14
CA CYS A 146 -4.95 7.94 4.91
C CYS A 146 -4.94 8.68 6.25
N GLY A 147 -3.74 9.03 6.70
CA GLY A 147 -3.53 9.67 8.00
C GLY A 147 -3.54 11.18 7.91
N ILE A 148 -4.39 11.86 8.69
CA ILE A 148 -4.40 13.34 8.79
C ILE A 148 -3.02 13.92 9.11
N SER A 149 -2.19 13.20 9.86
CA SER A 149 -0.82 13.60 10.21
C SER A 149 0.11 13.75 9.01
N TRP A 150 -0.22 13.22 7.83
CA TRP A 150 0.58 13.32 6.61
C TRP A 150 0.43 14.70 5.95
N PHE A 151 -0.76 15.27 6.12
CA PHE A 151 -1.16 16.55 5.56
C PHE A 151 -0.78 17.70 6.47
N MET A 152 -0.41 17.48 7.72
CA MET A 152 -0.16 18.59 8.67
C MET A 152 1.01 19.48 8.24
N ASP A 153 0.92 20.79 8.50
CA ASP A 153 1.91 21.80 8.09
C ASP A 153 3.35 21.46 8.48
N TYR A 154 3.58 20.81 9.63
CA TYR A 154 4.94 20.46 10.07
C TYR A 154 5.60 19.36 9.22
N GLN A 155 4.82 18.63 8.41
CA GLN A 155 5.33 17.51 7.62
C GLN A 155 6.19 17.97 6.46
N ASN A 156 6.99 17.02 5.97
CA ASN A 156 7.77 17.21 4.77
C ASN A 156 7.55 16.02 3.82
N PRO A 157 6.50 16.08 2.98
CA PRO A 157 6.19 15.05 2.00
C PRO A 157 7.39 14.65 1.14
N ALA A 158 8.20 15.62 0.69
CA ALA A 158 9.41 15.36 -0.09
C ALA A 158 10.46 14.52 0.65
N LYS A 159 10.63 14.74 1.95
CA LYS A 159 11.53 13.91 2.78
C LYS A 159 10.93 12.51 2.96
N CYS A 160 9.64 12.41 3.27
CA CYS A 160 8.96 11.14 3.46
C CYS A 160 9.03 10.27 2.20
N PHE A 161 8.64 10.84 1.06
CA PHE A 161 8.70 10.19 -0.24
C PHE A 161 10.09 9.62 -0.56
N ARG A 162 11.16 10.40 -0.36
CA ARG A 162 12.54 9.91 -0.61
C ARG A 162 12.99 8.78 0.32
N LEU A 163 12.38 8.66 1.51
CA LEU A 163 12.63 7.53 2.39
C LEU A 163 11.91 6.27 1.89
N SER A 164 10.79 6.40 1.19
CA SER A 164 9.96 5.27 0.73
C SER A 164 10.22 4.87 -0.72
N PHE A 165 10.80 5.77 -1.52
CA PHE A 165 10.97 5.62 -2.97
C PHE A 165 11.67 4.31 -3.38
N SER A 166 11.09 3.66 -4.39
CA SER A 166 11.65 2.49 -5.06
C SER A 166 11.79 2.76 -6.56
N PRO A 167 13.03 2.79 -7.09
CA PRO A 167 13.25 2.89 -8.54
C PRO A 167 12.62 1.74 -9.33
N GLU A 168 12.47 0.57 -8.70
CA GLU A 168 11.84 -0.60 -9.33
C GLU A 168 10.33 -0.38 -9.52
N ALA A 169 9.61 0.02 -8.47
CA ALA A 169 8.18 0.33 -8.55
C ALA A 169 7.91 1.50 -9.52
N TYR A 170 8.77 2.52 -9.51
CA TYR A 170 8.65 3.63 -10.46
C TYR A 170 8.79 3.17 -11.92
N ALA A 171 9.78 2.33 -12.24
CA ALA A 171 9.93 1.81 -13.59
C ALA A 171 8.71 0.95 -14.01
N ASP A 172 8.15 0.17 -13.09
CA ASP A 172 6.96 -0.64 -13.36
C ASP A 172 5.72 0.23 -13.60
N LEU A 173 5.52 1.29 -12.81
CA LEU A 173 4.49 2.31 -13.07
C LEU A 173 4.67 2.95 -14.46
N MET A 174 5.90 3.34 -14.82
CA MET A 174 6.18 3.96 -16.13
C MET A 174 5.90 2.98 -17.29
N ALA A 175 6.16 1.70 -17.09
CA ALA A 175 5.87 0.64 -18.04
C ALA A 175 4.38 0.24 -18.12
N ASN A 176 3.58 0.55 -17.09
CA ASN A 176 2.17 0.17 -17.03
C ASN A 176 1.36 0.88 -18.15
N PRO A 177 0.75 0.15 -19.10
CA PRO A 177 0.01 0.76 -20.21
C PRO A 177 -1.36 1.31 -19.83
N LYS A 178 -1.91 0.94 -18.66
CA LYS A 178 -3.20 1.46 -18.16
C LYS A 178 -3.07 2.89 -17.62
N VAL A 179 -1.89 3.23 -17.06
CA VAL A 179 -1.62 4.58 -16.56
C VAL A 179 -1.27 5.51 -17.73
N SER A 180 -2.00 6.60 -17.86
CA SER A 180 -1.87 7.56 -18.95
C SER A 180 -0.54 8.33 -18.89
N ASP A 181 -0.04 8.74 -20.06
CA ASP A 181 1.16 9.59 -20.14
C ASP A 181 0.97 10.91 -19.36
N GLY A 182 -0.27 11.41 -19.27
CA GLY A 182 -0.61 12.60 -18.50
C GLY A 182 -0.41 12.41 -17.00
N THR A 183 -0.93 11.32 -16.44
CA THR A 183 -0.79 10.97 -15.02
C THR A 183 0.67 10.66 -14.68
N LYS A 184 1.37 9.91 -15.55
CA LYS A 184 2.82 9.70 -15.41
C LYS A 184 3.61 11.00 -15.37
N ALA A 185 3.31 11.96 -16.26
CA ALA A 185 3.98 13.25 -16.28
C ALA A 185 3.73 14.08 -15.00
N LYS A 186 2.52 14.02 -14.42
CA LYS A 186 2.24 14.67 -13.13
C LYS A 186 3.07 14.05 -12.00
N ILE A 187 3.13 12.72 -11.93
CA ILE A 187 3.94 11.98 -10.93
C ILE A 187 5.42 12.35 -11.08
N GLN A 188 5.96 12.32 -12.31
CA GLN A 188 7.33 12.73 -12.60
C GLN A 188 7.64 14.16 -12.14
N LYS A 189 6.73 15.10 -12.40
CA LYS A 189 6.86 16.49 -11.92
C LYS A 189 6.97 16.55 -10.40
N LYS A 190 6.10 15.82 -9.68
CA LYS A 190 6.12 15.76 -8.20
C LYS A 190 7.41 15.12 -7.67
N MET A 191 7.90 14.07 -8.31
CA MET A 191 9.19 13.46 -7.96
C MET A 191 10.36 14.43 -8.06
N VAL A 192 10.42 15.23 -9.14
CA VAL A 192 11.45 16.27 -9.30
C VAL A 192 11.31 17.36 -8.23
N GLU A 193 10.08 17.82 -7.96
CA GLU A 193 9.78 18.77 -6.88
C GLU A 193 10.20 18.23 -5.51
N TYR A 194 10.12 16.92 -5.31
CA TYR A 194 10.53 16.22 -4.08
C TYR A 194 12.02 15.91 -4.04
N GLY A 195 12.77 16.32 -5.06
CA GLY A 195 14.23 16.29 -5.10
C GLY A 195 14.81 14.96 -5.56
N VAL A 196 14.04 14.15 -6.29
CA VAL A 196 14.61 13.09 -7.14
C VAL A 196 15.29 13.75 -8.33
N ALA A 197 16.48 13.30 -8.70
CA ALA A 197 17.25 13.93 -9.76
C ALA A 197 16.52 13.80 -11.12
N GLU A 198 16.51 14.88 -11.93
CA GLU A 198 15.81 14.87 -13.22
C GLU A 198 16.31 13.76 -14.16
N ASP A 199 17.60 13.43 -14.12
CA ASP A 199 18.16 12.33 -14.90
C ASP A 199 17.68 10.96 -14.40
N GLU A 200 17.37 10.78 -13.11
CA GLU A 200 16.74 9.56 -12.58
C GLU A 200 15.25 9.48 -12.96
N VAL A 201 14.53 10.60 -12.91
CA VAL A 201 13.10 10.67 -13.27
C VAL A 201 12.91 10.47 -14.78
N TYR A 202 13.72 11.15 -15.59
CA TYR A 202 13.58 11.21 -17.03
C TYR A 202 14.58 10.33 -17.79
N ALA A 203 15.37 9.48 -17.10
CA ALA A 203 16.31 8.53 -17.72
C ALA A 203 15.69 7.75 -18.89
N GLU A 204 14.39 7.45 -18.81
CA GLU A 204 13.66 6.71 -19.85
C GLU A 204 13.26 7.55 -21.07
N THR A 205 13.33 8.87 -21.00
CA THR A 205 13.05 9.80 -22.11
C THR A 205 14.30 10.24 -22.88
N ALA A 206 15.49 9.97 -22.34
CA ALA A 206 16.77 10.20 -23.01
C ALA A 206 17.18 8.95 -23.83
N ASP A 207 16.87 8.97 -25.13
CA ASP A 207 17.55 8.19 -26.17
C ASP A 207 17.32 6.66 -26.27
N LYS A 208 16.10 6.14 -26.01
CA LYS A 208 15.74 4.77 -26.45
C LYS A 208 14.39 4.72 -27.17
N THR A 209 14.43 4.26 -28.43
CA THR A 209 13.22 4.08 -29.23
C THR A 209 12.27 3.13 -28.52
N PHE A 210 10.96 3.31 -28.68
CA PHE A 210 9.92 2.46 -28.08
C PHE A 210 10.17 0.94 -28.23
N VAL A 211 10.89 0.53 -29.29
CA VAL A 211 11.33 -0.85 -29.54
C VAL A 211 12.47 -1.30 -28.62
N ASP A 212 13.42 -0.41 -28.29
CA ASP A 212 14.49 -0.68 -27.34
C ASP A 212 13.95 -0.74 -25.89
N ARG A 213 12.87 -0.02 -25.59
CA ARG A 213 12.17 -0.06 -24.29
C ARG A 213 11.41 -1.36 -24.06
N ILE A 214 10.76 -1.91 -25.10
CA ILE A 214 10.26 -3.28 -25.04
C ILE A 214 11.43 -4.23 -24.82
N ASN A 215 12.55 -4.06 -25.53
CA ASN A 215 13.72 -4.91 -25.32
C ASN A 215 14.32 -4.79 -23.90
N GLU A 216 14.31 -3.64 -23.24
CA GLU A 216 14.84 -3.48 -21.88
C GLU A 216 13.89 -3.91 -20.77
N GLY A 217 12.58 -3.65 -20.90
CA GLY A 217 11.58 -4.32 -20.06
C GLY A 217 11.63 -5.83 -20.22
N VAL A 218 11.88 -6.31 -21.45
CA VAL A 218 12.15 -7.72 -21.76
C VAL A 218 13.49 -8.20 -21.20
N GLN A 219 14.55 -7.37 -21.15
CA GLN A 219 15.82 -7.73 -20.51
C GLN A 219 15.71 -7.79 -18.98
N LYS A 220 14.94 -6.90 -18.32
CA LYS A 220 14.58 -7.02 -16.90
C LYS A 220 13.82 -8.31 -16.61
N ILE A 221 12.91 -8.68 -17.51
CA ILE A 221 12.19 -9.96 -17.51
C ILE A 221 13.14 -11.19 -17.62
N PHE A 222 14.26 -11.05 -18.35
CA PHE A 222 15.31 -12.08 -18.45
C PHE A 222 16.45 -11.91 -17.43
N ASP A 223 16.38 -10.90 -16.55
CA ASP A 223 17.45 -10.58 -15.61
C ASP A 223 17.41 -11.53 -14.40
N THR A 224 17.91 -12.73 -14.65
CA THR A 224 18.20 -13.73 -13.62
C THR A 224 19.36 -13.32 -12.68
N SER A 225 19.90 -12.10 -12.81
CA SER A 225 21.05 -11.62 -12.02
C SER A 225 20.69 -10.82 -10.77
N LYS A 226 19.42 -10.43 -10.59
CA LYS A 226 18.99 -9.76 -9.35
C LYS A 226 19.29 -10.67 -8.17
N ASN A 227 20.22 -10.23 -7.34
CA ASN A 227 20.57 -10.95 -6.13
C ASN A 227 19.45 -10.76 -5.09
N TRP A 228 18.54 -11.73 -5.04
CA TRP A 228 17.44 -11.75 -4.08
C TRP A 228 17.88 -11.91 -2.63
N ASP A 229 19.15 -12.21 -2.35
CA ASP A 229 19.62 -12.44 -0.99
C ASP A 229 19.48 -11.19 -0.11
N ALA A 230 19.58 -9.98 -0.67
CA ALA A 230 19.32 -8.74 0.08
C ALA A 230 17.82 -8.57 0.39
N VAL A 231 16.95 -8.68 -0.62
CA VAL A 231 15.49 -8.56 -0.46
C VAL A 231 14.93 -9.64 0.49
N LEU A 232 15.45 -10.86 0.42
CA LEU A 232 15.00 -11.98 1.23
C LEU A 232 15.74 -12.08 2.58
N SER A 233 16.69 -11.19 2.84
CA SER A 233 17.42 -11.16 4.10
C SER A 233 16.49 -10.80 5.26
N ASP A 234 16.58 -11.55 6.35
CA ASP A 234 15.97 -11.18 7.62
C ASP A 234 16.95 -10.37 8.49
N GLU A 235 18.16 -10.07 7.99
CA GLU A 235 19.23 -9.37 8.73
C GLU A 235 19.27 -7.84 8.47
N GLU A 236 18.71 -7.35 7.36
CA GLU A 236 18.75 -5.92 6.98
C GLU A 236 17.91 -5.01 7.90
N ASP A 237 17.17 -5.60 8.81
CA ASP A 237 16.14 -4.89 9.53
C ASP A 237 16.68 -4.37 10.87
N ASP A 238 17.06 -3.08 10.89
CA ASP A 238 17.62 -2.36 12.04
C ASP A 238 16.62 -2.23 13.23
N TRP A 239 15.42 -2.77 13.09
CA TRP A 239 14.40 -2.79 14.12
C TRP A 239 14.74 -3.72 15.29
N ASN A 240 14.11 -3.46 16.44
CA ASN A 240 14.35 -4.24 17.65
C ASN A 240 13.95 -5.71 17.45
N ALA A 241 14.52 -6.62 18.24
CA ALA A 241 14.36 -8.07 18.07
C ALA A 241 12.90 -8.54 17.88
N PRO A 242 11.89 -7.99 18.58
CA PRO A 242 10.50 -8.35 18.32
C PRO A 242 10.07 -8.05 16.87
N GLU A 243 10.43 -6.89 16.31
CA GLU A 243 9.88 -6.38 15.03
C GLU A 243 10.42 -7.16 13.85
N ARG A 244 11.66 -7.61 13.98
CA ARG A 244 12.26 -8.60 13.11
C ARG A 244 11.45 -9.90 13.03
N GLU A 245 10.78 -10.31 14.11
CA GLU A 245 9.94 -11.52 14.06
C GLU A 245 8.68 -11.32 13.22
N LEU A 246 8.13 -10.11 13.09
CA LEU A 246 6.97 -9.85 12.22
C LEU A 246 7.36 -9.99 10.74
N ASN A 247 8.58 -9.58 10.42
CA ASN A 247 9.13 -9.52 9.07
C ASN A 247 9.56 -10.87 8.50
N LYS A 248 9.76 -11.89 9.36
CA LYS A 248 10.23 -13.21 8.91
C LYS A 248 9.25 -13.91 7.98
N SER A 249 9.82 -14.43 6.90
CA SER A 249 9.14 -15.31 5.95
C SER A 249 8.79 -16.63 6.63
N ARG A 250 7.55 -17.07 6.46
CA ARG A 250 7.02 -18.31 7.04
C ARG A 250 5.96 -18.95 6.13
N PRO A 251 5.59 -20.21 6.36
CA PRO A 251 4.49 -20.85 5.63
C PRO A 251 3.17 -20.10 5.88
N VAL A 252 2.23 -20.23 4.96
CA VAL A 252 0.84 -19.81 5.23
C VAL A 252 0.34 -20.56 6.48
N PRO A 253 -0.19 -19.88 7.51
CA PRO A 253 -0.66 -20.49 8.75
C PRO A 253 -1.62 -21.67 8.54
N GLU A 254 -1.28 -22.81 9.14
CA GLU A 254 -2.09 -24.02 9.10
C GLU A 254 -3.44 -23.79 9.79
N GLY A 255 -4.55 -24.05 9.11
CA GLY A 255 -5.91 -23.88 9.63
C GLY A 255 -6.74 -22.78 8.95
N ARG A 256 -6.10 -21.78 8.34
CA ARG A 256 -6.80 -20.73 7.56
C ARG A 256 -7.41 -21.24 6.27
N THR A 257 -6.81 -22.28 5.71
CA THR A 257 -7.19 -22.86 4.43
C THR A 257 -7.95 -24.18 4.61
N GLN A 258 -8.28 -24.54 5.86
CA GLN A 258 -8.91 -25.81 6.21
C GLN A 258 -10.32 -25.60 6.76
N GLY A 259 -11.28 -26.33 6.21
CA GLY A 259 -12.68 -26.26 6.64
C GLY A 259 -13.43 -25.06 6.06
N GLU A 260 -14.66 -24.88 6.53
CA GLU A 260 -15.49 -23.73 6.14
C GLU A 260 -15.03 -22.47 6.88
N ALA A 261 -14.94 -21.37 6.14
CA ALA A 261 -14.65 -20.06 6.71
C ALA A 261 -15.72 -19.66 7.72
N GLN A 262 -15.28 -19.07 8.83
CA GLN A 262 -16.14 -18.53 9.87
C GLN A 262 -16.48 -17.07 9.55
N VAL A 263 -17.62 -16.61 10.04
CA VAL A 263 -17.94 -15.18 10.08
C VAL A 263 -17.46 -14.64 11.44
N PRO A 264 -16.72 -13.52 11.49
CA PRO A 264 -16.30 -12.94 12.75
C PRO A 264 -17.50 -12.60 13.65
N ASP A 265 -17.41 -12.93 14.94
CA ASP A 265 -18.36 -12.45 15.95
C ASP A 265 -17.92 -11.06 16.41
N TRP A 266 -18.41 -10.03 15.70
CA TRP A 266 -18.02 -8.64 15.92
C TRP A 266 -18.34 -8.14 17.33
N ASP A 267 -19.46 -8.57 17.92
CA ASP A 267 -19.85 -8.19 19.29
C ASP A 267 -18.91 -8.81 20.33
N ALA A 268 -18.50 -10.07 20.12
CA ALA A 268 -17.51 -10.73 20.97
C ALA A 268 -16.14 -10.06 20.87
N TRP A 269 -15.67 -9.73 19.66
CA TRP A 269 -14.43 -8.99 19.44
C TRP A 269 -14.47 -7.62 20.11
N MET A 270 -15.54 -6.85 19.90
CA MET A 270 -15.69 -5.54 20.52
C MET A 270 -15.67 -5.62 22.05
N SER A 271 -16.35 -6.63 22.63
CA SER A 271 -16.36 -6.84 24.09
C SER A 271 -14.98 -7.25 24.64
N GLN A 272 -14.25 -8.10 23.91
CA GLN A 272 -12.89 -8.50 24.27
C GLN A 272 -11.94 -7.29 24.24
N GLU A 273 -11.97 -6.52 23.16
CA GLU A 273 -11.06 -5.41 22.95
C GLU A 273 -11.35 -4.21 23.87
N GLN A 274 -12.60 -4.03 24.31
CA GLN A 274 -12.90 -3.10 25.41
C GLN A 274 -12.20 -3.52 26.71
N ALA A 275 -12.16 -4.82 27.02
CA ALA A 275 -11.50 -5.32 28.21
C ALA A 275 -9.96 -5.27 28.10
N GLU A 276 -9.42 -5.65 26.95
CA GLU A 276 -7.99 -5.58 26.65
C GLU A 276 -7.49 -4.13 26.70
N GLY A 277 -8.20 -3.20 26.04
CA GLY A 277 -7.87 -1.77 26.08
C GLY A 277 -7.94 -1.18 27.48
N ALA A 278 -8.97 -1.51 28.26
CA ALA A 278 -9.08 -1.05 29.64
C ALA A 278 -7.91 -1.50 30.52
N ASP A 279 -7.44 -2.74 30.36
CA ASP A 279 -6.27 -3.26 31.08
C ASP A 279 -4.97 -2.57 30.63
N GLN A 280 -4.78 -2.48 29.32
CA GLN A 280 -3.56 -1.98 28.70
C GLN A 280 -3.42 -0.45 28.66
N THR A 281 -4.46 0.30 29.08
CA THR A 281 -4.39 1.75 29.28
C THR A 281 -4.65 2.17 30.73
N SER A 282 -4.62 1.24 31.69
CA SER A 282 -4.94 1.49 33.10
C SER A 282 -4.00 2.46 33.85
N SER A 283 -2.86 2.84 33.26
CA SER A 283 -1.87 3.75 33.89
C SER A 283 -2.15 5.24 33.66
N ASN A 284 -3.13 5.59 32.82
CA ASN A 284 -3.45 6.97 32.47
C ASN A 284 -4.93 7.17 32.09
N ASP A 285 -5.44 8.38 32.29
CA ASP A 285 -6.83 8.73 31.98
C ASP A 285 -7.05 9.11 30.50
N THR A 286 -6.00 9.02 29.67
CA THR A 286 -6.04 9.40 28.24
C THR A 286 -6.32 8.23 27.31
N GLY A 287 -6.38 7.00 27.82
CA GLY A 287 -6.55 5.81 26.98
C GLY A 287 -5.34 5.54 26.08
N ILE A 288 -4.13 5.82 26.59
CA ILE A 288 -2.87 5.58 25.90
C ILE A 288 -2.25 4.30 26.44
N TYR A 289 -1.58 3.54 25.58
CA TYR A 289 -0.93 2.30 26.01
C TYR A 289 0.06 2.51 27.16
N ASN A 290 -0.08 1.66 28.20
CA ASN A 290 0.64 1.76 29.46
C ASN A 290 2.15 1.86 29.28
N SER A 291 2.76 0.94 28.54
CA SER A 291 4.22 0.91 28.38
C SER A 291 4.73 2.15 27.65
N TRP A 292 4.00 2.64 26.64
CA TRP A 292 4.39 3.88 25.95
C TRP A 292 4.29 5.10 26.89
N TYR A 293 3.20 5.18 27.67
CA TYR A 293 2.98 6.25 28.64
C TYR A 293 4.06 6.26 29.74
N GLU A 294 4.26 5.12 30.40
CA GLU A 294 5.20 4.95 31.52
C GLU A 294 6.66 5.15 31.12
N ASN A 295 7.02 4.85 29.86
CA ASN A 295 8.35 5.13 29.30
C ASN A 295 8.54 6.59 28.84
N GLY A 296 7.62 7.48 29.24
CA GLY A 296 7.67 8.91 28.98
C GLY A 296 7.31 9.30 27.55
N GLY A 297 6.56 8.46 26.83
CA GLY A 297 6.09 8.76 25.48
C GLY A 297 5.20 10.00 25.45
N TYR A 298 4.24 10.08 26.38
CA TYR A 298 3.36 11.25 26.51
C TYR A 298 4.15 12.52 26.83
N ASP A 299 5.07 12.47 27.79
CA ASP A 299 5.89 13.64 28.16
C ASP A 299 6.76 14.14 27.01
N LYS A 300 7.35 13.22 26.23
CA LYS A 300 8.13 13.57 25.04
C LYS A 300 7.27 14.20 23.95
N TRP A 301 6.10 13.60 23.68
CA TRP A 301 5.13 14.17 22.75
C TRP A 301 4.69 15.56 23.22
N TYR A 302 4.33 15.69 24.49
CA TYR A 302 3.87 16.94 25.07
C TYR A 302 4.95 18.02 24.95
N ALA A 303 6.21 17.74 25.28
CA ALA A 303 7.32 18.67 25.08
C ALA A 303 7.54 19.03 23.59
N GLY A 304 7.35 18.06 22.68
CA GLY A 304 7.50 18.25 21.23
C GLY A 304 6.34 18.97 20.55
N ARG A 305 5.16 19.04 21.19
CA ARG A 305 3.95 19.64 20.62
C ARG A 305 4.08 21.14 20.33
N GLU A 306 5.12 21.81 20.83
CA GLU A 306 5.37 23.22 20.50
C GLU A 306 5.47 23.45 18.99
N GLY A 307 5.97 22.46 18.24
CA GLY A 307 5.98 22.51 16.77
C GLY A 307 4.60 22.38 16.10
N TRP A 308 3.55 22.15 16.89
CA TRP A 308 2.16 21.96 16.47
C TRP A 308 1.26 23.11 16.97
N LEU A 309 1.85 24.12 17.64
CA LEU A 309 1.16 25.30 18.20
C LEU A 309 1.19 26.52 17.26
N THR A 310 1.66 26.36 16.03
CA THR A 310 1.66 27.42 15.03
C THR A 310 1.70 26.80 13.65
N PHE A 311 0.79 27.20 12.78
CA PHE A 311 0.89 26.96 11.35
C PHE A 311 1.71 28.06 10.69
N THR A 312 2.45 27.72 9.64
CA THR A 312 3.21 28.69 8.86
C THR A 312 2.26 29.59 8.06
N ASP A 313 1.33 28.98 7.33
CA ASP A 313 0.30 29.67 6.53
C ASP A 313 -1.07 28.97 6.66
N GLU A 314 -1.17 27.72 6.21
CA GLU A 314 -2.37 26.88 6.27
C GLU A 314 -2.12 25.66 7.19
N PRO A 315 -3.16 25.08 7.82
CA PRO A 315 -2.96 23.92 8.72
C PRO A 315 -2.51 22.66 7.97
N TYR A 316 -2.73 22.60 6.65
CA TYR A 316 -2.43 21.43 5.85
C TYR A 316 -1.62 21.73 4.59
N GLN A 317 -0.70 20.82 4.27
CA GLN A 317 0.13 20.78 3.07
C GLN A 317 -0.74 20.49 1.85
N GLU A 318 -0.91 21.50 1.00
CA GLU A 318 -1.63 21.37 -0.27
C GLU A 318 -1.05 20.26 -1.15
N THR A 319 0.28 20.08 -1.08
CA THR A 319 0.98 19.09 -1.91
C THR A 319 0.56 17.66 -1.63
N GLU A 320 0.17 17.35 -0.39
CA GLU A 320 -0.27 15.99 -0.01
C GLU A 320 -1.70 15.72 -0.53
N PHE A 321 -2.57 16.74 -0.59
CA PHE A 321 -3.88 16.61 -1.26
C PHE A 321 -3.73 16.37 -2.75
N GLU A 322 -2.79 17.06 -3.41
CA GLU A 322 -2.47 16.79 -4.82
C GLU A 322 -1.96 15.35 -5.02
N ASP A 323 -1.16 14.84 -4.09
CA ASP A 323 -0.65 13.47 -4.14
C ASP A 323 -1.74 12.43 -3.91
N PHE A 324 -2.68 12.69 -2.99
CA PHE A 324 -3.85 11.86 -2.79
C PHE A 324 -4.73 11.79 -4.04
N GLU A 325 -4.96 12.93 -4.69
CA GLU A 325 -5.68 12.95 -5.97
C GLU A 325 -4.94 12.19 -7.07
N LEU A 326 -3.60 12.20 -7.08
CA LEU A 326 -2.80 11.37 -8.00
C LEU A 326 -2.93 9.87 -7.72
N PHE A 327 -2.99 9.48 -6.44
CA PHE A 327 -3.30 8.10 -6.06
C PHE A 327 -4.67 7.67 -6.61
N LEU A 328 -5.69 8.52 -6.49
CA LEU A 328 -7.01 8.25 -7.04
C LEU A 328 -7.03 8.24 -8.58
N ASP A 329 -6.29 9.12 -9.24
CA ASP A 329 -6.12 9.12 -10.71
C ASP A 329 -5.54 7.77 -11.17
N VAL A 330 -4.50 7.26 -10.49
CA VAL A 330 -3.89 5.95 -10.83
C VAL A 330 -4.86 4.80 -10.57
N CYS A 331 -5.56 4.79 -9.43
CA CYS A 331 -6.58 3.78 -9.13
C CYS A 331 -7.65 3.72 -10.23
N GLN A 332 -8.21 4.88 -10.60
CA GLN A 332 -9.21 4.99 -11.65
C GLN A 332 -8.70 4.50 -13.02
N GLU A 333 -7.49 4.91 -13.42
CA GLU A 333 -6.91 4.54 -14.71
C GLU A 333 -6.57 3.05 -14.80
N THR A 334 -6.16 2.45 -13.68
CA THR A 334 -5.80 1.02 -13.61
C THR A 334 -7.00 0.09 -13.39
N GLY A 335 -8.13 0.63 -12.94
CA GLY A 335 -9.33 -0.13 -12.57
C GLY A 335 -9.30 -0.64 -11.13
N VAL A 336 -8.29 -0.27 -10.34
CA VAL A 336 -8.21 -0.64 -8.92
C VAL A 336 -9.18 0.22 -8.12
N GLN A 337 -10.06 -0.41 -7.35
CA GLN A 337 -11.03 0.24 -6.46
C GLN A 337 -10.45 0.38 -5.04
N PRO A 338 -10.21 1.60 -4.55
CA PRO A 338 -9.81 1.81 -3.17
C PRO A 338 -11.02 1.95 -2.24
N LEU A 339 -10.92 1.39 -1.03
CA LEU A 339 -11.63 1.88 0.15
C LEU A 339 -10.69 2.79 0.94
N VAL A 340 -11.03 4.08 1.07
CA VAL A 340 -10.20 5.05 1.78
C VAL A 340 -10.57 5.07 3.27
N VAL A 341 -9.60 4.80 4.14
CA VAL A 341 -9.76 4.83 5.60
C VAL A 341 -9.23 6.17 6.13
N LEU A 342 -10.13 7.06 6.56
CA LEU A 342 -9.75 8.35 7.15
C LEU A 342 -9.37 8.16 8.62
N MET A 343 -8.08 8.17 8.91
CA MET A 343 -7.57 7.89 10.25
C MET A 343 -7.67 9.10 11.16
N PRO A 344 -8.23 8.95 12.38
CA PRO A 344 -8.37 10.05 13.31
C PRO A 344 -7.11 10.28 14.14
N LEU A 345 -7.10 11.38 14.90
CA LEU A 345 -6.14 11.60 15.97
C LEU A 345 -6.83 11.53 17.32
N LYS A 346 -6.06 11.15 18.36
CA LYS A 346 -6.60 11.09 19.72
C LYS A 346 -6.85 12.50 20.23
N GLY A 347 -8.12 12.92 20.19
CA GLY A 347 -8.55 14.30 20.46
C GLY A 347 -8.10 14.80 21.83
N THR A 348 -8.14 13.93 22.85
CA THR A 348 -7.69 14.25 24.23
C THR A 348 -6.23 14.69 24.31
N MET A 349 -5.39 14.27 23.35
CA MET A 349 -4.03 14.76 23.21
C MET A 349 -4.00 16.01 22.33
N VAL A 350 -4.44 15.89 21.08
CA VAL A 350 -4.15 16.88 20.04
C VAL A 350 -4.92 18.20 20.19
N ASP A 351 -5.99 18.24 20.99
CA ASP A 351 -6.70 19.48 21.35
C ASP A 351 -5.81 20.47 22.16
N GLN A 352 -4.66 20.00 22.65
CA GLN A 352 -3.65 20.83 23.32
C GLN A 352 -2.68 21.49 22.33
N THR A 353 -2.94 21.38 21.03
CA THR A 353 -2.19 21.97 19.90
C THR A 353 -3.10 22.91 19.10
N ASP A 354 -2.60 23.54 18.04
CA ASP A 354 -3.46 24.35 17.15
C ASP A 354 -4.36 23.48 16.26
N TYR A 355 -4.09 22.18 16.16
CA TYR A 355 -4.96 21.20 15.48
C TYR A 355 -6.14 20.79 16.35
N THR A 356 -6.97 21.77 16.74
CA THR A 356 -8.24 21.57 17.46
C THR A 356 -9.23 20.73 16.64
N ALA A 357 -10.30 20.23 17.27
CA ALA A 357 -11.36 19.49 16.57
C ALA A 357 -11.90 20.22 15.34
N ASP A 358 -12.13 21.54 15.42
CA ASP A 358 -12.60 22.36 14.30
C ASP A 358 -11.58 22.41 13.16
N VAL A 359 -10.28 22.44 13.46
CA VAL A 359 -9.22 22.41 12.44
C VAL A 359 -9.16 21.03 11.79
N ARG A 360 -9.24 19.95 12.57
CA ARG A 360 -9.26 18.57 12.04
C ARG A 360 -10.48 18.30 11.16
N ALA A 361 -11.64 18.87 11.50
CA ALA A 361 -12.85 18.82 10.68
C ALA A 361 -12.63 19.33 9.24
N ILE A 362 -11.79 20.36 9.05
CA ILE A 362 -11.46 20.89 7.72
C ILE A 362 -10.81 19.80 6.85
N TRP A 363 -9.91 19.00 7.41
CA TRP A 363 -9.27 17.90 6.68
C TRP A 363 -10.26 16.80 6.36
N TYR A 364 -11.05 16.34 7.35
CA TYR A 364 -12.05 15.28 7.10
C TYR A 364 -13.03 15.71 6.01
N ASP A 365 -13.59 16.92 6.08
CA ASP A 365 -14.55 17.42 5.09
C ASP A 365 -13.93 17.54 3.69
N ARG A 366 -12.67 17.96 3.60
CA ARG A 366 -11.94 18.02 2.33
C ARG A 366 -11.71 16.62 1.74
N MET A 367 -11.24 15.67 2.54
CA MET A 367 -11.00 14.29 2.08
C MET A 367 -12.29 13.60 1.63
N LYS A 368 -13.38 13.76 2.40
CA LYS A 368 -14.71 13.26 2.02
C LYS A 368 -15.19 13.88 0.71
N THR A 369 -15.05 15.19 0.56
CA THR A 369 -15.41 15.90 -0.68
C THR A 369 -14.65 15.33 -1.88
N ILE A 370 -13.33 15.15 -1.76
CA ILE A 370 -12.50 14.56 -2.83
C ILE A 370 -13.01 13.14 -3.15
N CYS A 371 -13.23 12.29 -2.16
CA CYS A 371 -13.73 10.92 -2.39
C CYS A 371 -15.11 10.92 -3.07
N GLU A 372 -16.04 11.76 -2.61
CA GLU A 372 -17.39 11.88 -3.16
C GLU A 372 -17.39 12.37 -4.61
N GLU A 373 -16.59 13.40 -4.92
CA GLU A 373 -16.45 13.93 -6.29
C GLU A 373 -15.82 12.91 -7.25
N ARG A 374 -14.95 12.05 -6.72
CA ARG A 374 -14.27 10.98 -7.48
C ARG A 374 -15.07 9.67 -7.50
N GLY A 375 -16.17 9.56 -6.75
CA GLY A 375 -16.98 8.35 -6.64
C GLY A 375 -16.26 7.19 -5.94
N VAL A 376 -15.39 7.50 -4.98
CA VAL A 376 -14.56 6.55 -4.22
C VAL A 376 -15.19 6.30 -2.85
N GLU A 377 -15.23 5.03 -2.43
CA GLU A 377 -15.72 4.64 -1.11
C GLU A 377 -14.73 5.05 -0.02
N TYR A 378 -15.26 5.50 1.13
CA TYR A 378 -14.47 5.86 2.29
C TYR A 378 -15.18 5.50 3.60
N VAL A 379 -14.40 5.30 4.65
CA VAL A 379 -14.86 5.24 6.04
C VAL A 379 -14.27 6.38 6.85
N ASP A 380 -15.12 7.08 7.59
CA ASP A 380 -14.75 8.23 8.43
C ASP A 380 -14.77 7.83 9.91
N TYR A 381 -13.58 7.81 10.52
CA TYR A 381 -13.43 7.50 11.93
C TYR A 381 -13.26 8.72 12.84
N SER A 382 -13.45 9.93 12.31
CA SER A 382 -13.51 11.15 13.14
C SER A 382 -14.52 11.10 14.30
N PRO A 383 -15.66 10.37 14.25
CA PRO A 383 -16.53 10.24 15.41
C PRO A 383 -15.90 9.56 16.63
N TYR A 384 -14.77 8.86 16.44
CA TYR A 384 -14.08 8.09 17.48
C TYR A 384 -12.84 8.79 18.07
N GLU A 385 -12.57 10.05 17.73
CA GLU A 385 -11.38 10.81 18.22
C GLU A 385 -11.24 10.83 19.75
N TYR A 386 -12.35 10.70 20.48
CA TYR A 386 -12.40 10.74 21.95
C TYR A 386 -12.74 9.39 22.58
N ASP A 387 -12.85 8.33 21.78
CA ASP A 387 -12.98 6.98 22.33
C ASP A 387 -11.62 6.56 22.96
N PRO A 388 -11.62 6.09 24.22
CA PRO A 388 -10.39 5.80 24.94
C PRO A 388 -9.58 4.65 24.31
N TYR A 389 -10.23 3.69 23.65
CA TYR A 389 -9.62 2.45 23.17
C TYR A 389 -9.48 2.37 21.65
N PHE A 390 -10.01 3.37 20.94
CA PHE A 390 -10.00 3.38 19.48
C PHE A 390 -8.59 3.59 18.90
N LEU A 391 -7.75 4.37 19.58
CA LEU A 391 -6.35 4.60 19.21
C LEU A 391 -5.41 4.11 20.31
N TYR A 392 -4.38 3.38 19.92
CA TYR A 392 -3.31 2.86 20.79
C TYR A 392 -2.43 3.97 21.35
N ASP A 393 -2.10 4.93 20.50
CA ASP A 393 -1.37 6.15 20.84
C ASP A 393 -2.12 7.39 20.30
N MET A 394 -1.39 8.42 19.85
CA MET A 394 -1.99 9.62 19.26
C MET A 394 -2.60 9.37 17.88
N ALA A 395 -2.08 8.44 17.07
CA ALA A 395 -2.40 8.33 15.63
C ALA A 395 -2.63 6.91 15.10
N HIS A 396 -2.25 5.87 15.86
CA HIS A 396 -2.39 4.49 15.40
C HIS A 396 -3.61 3.84 16.04
N PHE A 397 -4.38 3.07 15.25
CA PHE A 397 -5.52 2.31 15.76
C PHE A 397 -5.11 1.37 16.90
N GLY A 398 -5.98 1.28 17.89
CA GLY A 398 -5.88 0.40 19.03
C GLY A 398 -7.04 -0.60 19.05
N TRP A 399 -7.18 -1.28 20.18
CA TRP A 399 -8.15 -2.32 20.50
C TRP A 399 -9.49 -2.22 19.74
N THR A 400 -10.40 -1.33 20.15
CA THR A 400 -11.73 -1.20 19.54
C THR A 400 -11.69 -0.60 18.14
N GLY A 401 -10.67 0.21 17.85
CA GLY A 401 -10.47 0.81 16.54
C GLY A 401 -10.20 -0.22 15.46
N TRP A 402 -9.29 -1.16 15.72
CA TRP A 402 -9.01 -2.24 14.78
C TRP A 402 -10.20 -3.21 14.62
N VAL A 403 -11.07 -3.38 15.63
CA VAL A 403 -12.31 -4.16 15.43
C VAL A 403 -13.19 -3.50 14.39
N GLN A 404 -13.40 -2.19 14.49
CA GLN A 404 -14.22 -1.44 13.54
C GLN A 404 -13.58 -1.41 12.14
N VAL A 405 -12.27 -1.20 12.07
CA VAL A 405 -11.51 -1.21 10.81
C VAL A 405 -11.54 -2.59 10.15
N ASN A 406 -11.32 -3.67 10.91
CA ASN A 406 -11.38 -5.02 10.36
C ASN A 406 -12.79 -5.40 9.89
N HIS A 407 -13.83 -4.90 10.56
CA HIS A 407 -15.21 -5.04 10.08
C HIS A 407 -15.36 -4.43 8.69
N ASP A 408 -14.93 -3.18 8.51
CA ASP A 408 -15.11 -2.48 7.24
C ASP A 408 -14.19 -3.05 6.13
N ILE A 409 -12.98 -3.50 6.47
CA ILE A 409 -12.11 -4.28 5.57
C ILE A 409 -12.81 -5.58 5.14
N TYR A 410 -13.36 -6.33 6.11
CA TYR A 410 -14.02 -7.61 5.83
C TYR A 410 -15.25 -7.40 4.93
N GLU A 411 -16.11 -6.42 5.24
CA GLU A 411 -17.28 -6.12 4.41
C GLU A 411 -16.90 -5.65 3.00
N PHE A 412 -15.84 -4.85 2.84
CA PHE A 412 -15.40 -4.38 1.51
C PHE A 412 -14.94 -5.52 0.58
N PHE A 413 -14.29 -6.53 1.13
CA PHE A 413 -13.77 -7.67 0.35
C PHE A 413 -14.69 -8.89 0.31
N MET A 414 -15.44 -9.15 1.39
CA MET A 414 -16.24 -10.37 1.59
C MET A 414 -17.74 -10.10 1.67
N GLY A 415 -18.15 -8.83 1.84
CA GLY A 415 -19.54 -8.41 1.77
C GLY A 415 -20.10 -8.76 0.39
N LYS A 416 -21.23 -9.47 0.39
CA LYS A 416 -21.84 -9.99 -0.84
C LYS A 416 -22.39 -8.85 -1.68
N ASP A 417 -22.04 -8.85 -2.96
CA ASP A 417 -22.88 -8.31 -4.03
C ASP A 417 -24.19 -9.12 -4.07
N GLU A 418 -25.17 -8.80 -3.21
CA GLU A 418 -26.53 -9.34 -3.31
C GLU A 418 -27.27 -8.88 -4.60
N ALA A 419 -26.60 -8.18 -5.51
CA ALA A 419 -27.16 -7.73 -6.78
C ALA A 419 -27.06 -8.76 -7.93
N ASP A 420 -26.16 -9.76 -7.86
CA ASP A 420 -25.85 -10.62 -9.02
C ASP A 420 -26.31 -12.08 -8.91
N GLU A 421 -26.92 -12.51 -7.79
CA GLU A 421 -27.62 -13.81 -7.70
C GLU A 421 -29.13 -13.72 -7.95
N ALA A 422 -29.63 -12.55 -8.38
CA ALA A 422 -31.03 -12.33 -8.73
C ALA A 422 -31.20 -11.70 -10.13
N ASN A 423 -30.60 -12.30 -11.17
CA ASN A 423 -31.08 -12.14 -12.56
C ASN A 423 -30.86 -13.38 -13.42
#